data_AF-A0A3A8QNT3-F1
#
_entry.id   AF-A0A3A8QNT3-F1
#
_cell.length_a   1.000
_cell.length_b   1.000
_cell.length_c   1.000
_cell.angle_alpha   90.00
_cell.angle_beta   90.00
_cell.angle_gamma   90.00
#
_symmetry.space_group_name_H-M   'P 1'
#
loop_
_entity.id
_entity.type
_entity.pdbx_description
1 polymer ?
#
loop_
_entity_poly.entity_id
_entity_poly.type
_entity_poly.pdbx_seq_one_letter_code
_entity_poly.pdbx_strand_id
1 'polypeptide(L)'
;MRRLLLTAAVLCASLSGLTACKTSCRELSEKLCECALNSVEKQACQQRAADEEARVEPTPEDEIACEAKIDACDCRAIETEEGKKACGLAR
;
A
#
# COMPACT_ATOMS: atom_id res chain seq x y z
N MET A 1 -13.78 -35.88 32.76
CA MET A 1 -12.45 -35.39 32.34
C MET A 1 -12.12 -35.62 30.85
N ARG A 2 -13.05 -36.05 29.99
CA ARG A 2 -12.78 -36.33 28.55
C ARG A 2 -13.44 -35.36 27.56
N ARG A 3 -14.23 -34.40 28.06
CA ARG A 3 -14.96 -33.38 27.27
C ARG A 3 -14.29 -32.00 27.27
N LEU A 4 -13.30 -31.78 28.12
CA LEU A 4 -12.59 -30.50 28.26
C LEU A 4 -11.37 -30.39 27.33
N LEU A 5 -10.97 -31.49 26.67
CA LEU A 5 -9.81 -31.51 25.78
C LEU A 5 -10.14 -31.25 24.30
N LEU A 6 -11.43 -31.16 23.95
CA LEU A 6 -11.86 -30.96 22.56
C LEU A 6 -12.13 -29.48 22.20
N THR A 7 -12.22 -28.59 23.19
CA THR A 7 -12.49 -27.16 22.96
C THR A 7 -11.22 -26.32 22.79
N ALA A 8 -10.03 -26.85 23.11
CA ALA A 8 -8.78 -26.09 23.03
C ALA A 8 -8.15 -26.07 21.62
N ALA A 9 -8.56 -26.96 20.71
CA ALA A 9 -7.94 -27.09 19.39
C ALA A 9 -8.49 -26.14 18.31
N VAL A 10 -9.57 -25.40 18.60
CA VAL A 10 -10.26 -24.56 17.59
C VAL A 10 -9.82 -23.08 17.64
N LEU A 11 -9.07 -22.66 18.68
CA LEU A 11 -8.74 -21.25 18.91
C LEU A 11 -7.48 -20.74 18.18
N CYS A 12 -6.75 -21.59 17.43
CA CYS A 12 -5.54 -21.17 16.70
C CYS A 12 -5.74 -20.92 15.20
N ALA A 13 -6.98 -21.00 14.69
CA ALA A 13 -7.24 -20.86 13.25
C ALA A 13 -7.64 -19.44 12.80
N SER A 14 -7.56 -18.43 13.66
CA SER A 14 -8.02 -17.05 13.36
C SER A 14 -6.90 -16.05 13.04
N LEU A 15 -5.64 -16.47 12.91
CA LEU A 15 -4.52 -15.60 12.50
C LEU A 15 -4.18 -15.68 11.01
N SER A 16 -5.09 -16.17 10.17
CA SER A 16 -5.02 -15.91 8.72
C SER A 16 -5.57 -14.52 8.43
N GLY A 17 -4.86 -13.49 8.91
CA GLY A 17 -5.07 -12.09 8.56
C GLY A 17 -4.64 -11.84 7.11
N LEU A 18 -5.39 -12.40 6.17
CA LEU A 18 -5.38 -12.01 4.76
C LEU A 18 -6.57 -11.08 4.49
N THR A 19 -6.85 -10.15 5.41
CA THR A 19 -7.53 -8.94 4.98
C THR A 19 -6.52 -8.26 4.07
N ALA A 20 -6.80 -8.21 2.77
CA ALA A 20 -6.09 -7.38 1.81
C ALA A 20 -6.31 -5.90 2.17
N CYS A 21 -5.80 -5.50 3.34
CA CYS A 21 -5.58 -4.11 3.67
C CYS A 21 -4.52 -3.66 2.68
N LYS A 22 -4.97 -2.81 1.76
CA LYS A 22 -4.12 -2.01 0.89
C LYS A 22 -2.90 -1.53 1.67
N THR A 23 -1.68 -1.81 1.19
CA THR A 23 -0.47 -1.30 1.83
C THR A 23 -0.42 0.22 1.74
N SER A 24 0.30 0.88 2.65
CA SER A 24 0.54 2.33 2.58
C SER A 24 1.31 2.68 1.32
N CYS A 25 2.21 1.81 0.86
CA CYS A 25 2.91 2.00 -0.41
C CYS A 25 2.02 1.86 -1.65
N ARG A 26 1.05 0.93 -1.64
CA ARG A 26 0.00 0.86 -2.67
C ARG A 26 -0.88 2.10 -2.65
N GLU A 27 -1.23 2.60 -1.47
CA GLU A 27 -2.02 3.82 -1.34
C GLU A 27 -1.31 5.04 -1.91
N LEU A 28 -0.05 5.24 -1.56
CA LEU A 28 0.77 6.32 -2.12
C LEU A 28 0.89 6.19 -3.65
N SER A 29 1.10 4.98 -4.16
CA SER A 29 1.19 4.71 -5.60
C SER A 29 -0.12 5.04 -6.33
N GLU A 30 -1.27 4.68 -5.75
CA GLU A 30 -2.56 5.06 -6.33
C GLU A 30 -2.81 6.57 -6.28
N LYS A 31 -2.37 7.24 -5.20
CA LYS A 31 -2.42 8.71 -5.12
C LYS A 31 -1.58 9.37 -6.20
N LEU A 32 -0.40 8.82 -6.49
CA LEU A 32 0.42 9.23 -7.64
C LEU A 32 -0.29 9.01 -8.98
N CYS A 33 -1.06 7.93 -9.12
CA CYS A 33 -1.84 7.66 -10.33
C CYS A 33 -2.99 8.66 -10.55
N GLU A 34 -3.46 9.36 -9.50
CA GLU A 34 -4.41 10.47 -9.65
C GLU A 34 -3.82 11.66 -10.43
N CYS A 35 -2.50 11.73 -10.56
CA CYS A 35 -1.82 12.78 -11.33
C CYS A 35 -1.84 12.53 -12.85
N ALA A 36 -2.38 11.39 -13.31
CA ALA A 36 -2.45 11.06 -14.73
C ALA A 36 -3.35 12.02 -15.53
N LEU A 37 -3.04 12.23 -16.82
CA LEU A 37 -3.75 13.21 -17.66
C LEU A 37 -5.17 12.78 -18.03
N ASN A 38 -5.43 11.47 -17.98
CA ASN A 38 -6.71 10.88 -18.35
C ASN A 38 -6.94 9.53 -17.66
N SER A 39 -8.16 9.01 -17.79
CA SER A 39 -8.60 7.78 -17.12
C SER A 39 -7.88 6.52 -17.62
N VAL A 40 -7.45 6.48 -18.88
CA VAL A 40 -6.72 5.33 -19.45
C VAL A 40 -5.33 5.24 -18.83
N GLU A 41 -4.62 6.36 -18.75
CA GLU A 41 -3.31 6.43 -18.09
C GLU A 41 -3.41 6.13 -16.60
N LYS A 42 -4.45 6.64 -15.92
CA LYS A 42 -4.72 6.33 -14.51
C LYS A 42 -4.91 4.84 -14.29
N GLN A 43 -5.76 4.19 -15.09
CA GLN A 43 -6.00 2.75 -14.98
C GLN A 43 -4.73 1.94 -15.24
N ALA A 44 -3.96 2.31 -16.27
CA ALA A 44 -2.68 1.66 -16.55
C ALA A 44 -1.67 1.86 -15.40
N CYS A 45 -1.65 3.03 -14.77
CA CYS A 45 -0.83 3.30 -13.60
C CYS A 45 -1.25 2.45 -12.40
N GLN A 46 -2.54 2.40 -12.09
CA GLN A 46 -3.08 1.62 -10.98
C GLN A 46 -2.80 0.13 -11.18
N GLN A 47 -2.91 -0.39 -12.41
CA GLN A 47 -2.56 -1.78 -12.71
C GLN A 47 -1.06 -2.06 -12.53
N ARG A 48 -0.18 -1.16 -12.98
CA ARG A 48 1.26 -1.33 -12.76
C ARG A 48 1.63 -1.29 -11.30
N ALA A 49 1.05 -0.37 -10.53
CA ALA A 49 1.17 -0.38 -9.09
C ALA A 49 0.71 -1.76 -8.58
N ALA A 50 -0.49 -2.19 -9.01
CA ALA A 50 -1.12 -3.47 -8.66
C ALA A 50 -0.12 -4.64 -8.73
N ASP A 51 0.44 -4.77 -9.92
CA ASP A 51 1.39 -5.81 -10.29
C ASP A 51 2.69 -5.71 -9.49
N GLU A 52 3.18 -4.51 -9.18
CA GLU A 52 4.45 -4.34 -8.45
C GLU A 52 4.35 -4.74 -6.98
N GLU A 53 3.30 -4.33 -6.25
CA GLU A 53 3.08 -4.79 -4.86
C GLU A 53 2.94 -6.32 -4.80
N ALA A 54 2.31 -6.92 -5.82
CA ALA A 54 2.20 -8.39 -5.89
C ALA A 54 3.55 -9.07 -6.15
N ARG A 55 4.52 -8.36 -6.76
CA ARG A 55 5.88 -8.87 -7.02
C ARG A 55 6.83 -8.61 -5.85
N VAL A 56 6.67 -7.48 -5.18
CA VAL A 56 7.54 -6.99 -4.12
C VAL A 56 6.66 -6.50 -2.97
N GLU A 57 6.57 -7.33 -1.93
CA GLU A 57 5.89 -6.97 -0.70
C GLU A 57 6.72 -5.90 0.04
N PRO A 58 6.13 -4.74 0.39
CA PRO A 58 6.83 -3.71 1.15
C PRO A 58 7.31 -4.21 2.52
N THR A 59 8.49 -3.79 2.96
CA THR A 59 8.90 -4.05 4.35
C THR A 59 8.15 -3.11 5.32
N PRO A 60 8.12 -3.40 6.62
CA PRO A 60 7.54 -2.49 7.60
C PRO A 60 8.16 -1.07 7.58
N GLU A 61 9.45 -0.96 7.27
CA GLU A 61 10.12 0.33 7.12
C GLU A 61 9.65 1.07 5.86
N ASP A 62 9.42 0.35 4.76
CA ASP A 62 8.84 0.93 3.55
C ASP A 62 7.42 1.45 3.82
N GLU A 63 6.59 0.68 4.53
CA GLU A 63 5.23 1.09 4.91
C GLU A 63 5.23 2.42 5.66
N ILE A 64 6.09 2.55 6.68
CA ILE A 64 6.22 3.79 7.47
C ILE A 64 6.67 4.96 6.58
N ALA A 65 7.62 4.71 5.67
CA ALA A 65 8.11 5.73 4.75
C ALA A 65 7.02 6.18 3.75
N CYS A 66 6.20 5.24 3.27
CA CYS A 66 5.07 5.50 2.38
C CYS A 66 3.94 6.23 3.11
N GLU A 67 3.56 5.78 4.32
CA GLU A 67 2.51 6.38 5.14
C GLU A 67 2.78 7.86 5.44
N ALA A 68 4.03 8.19 5.78
CA ALA A 68 4.45 9.58 6.03
C ALA A 68 4.31 10.51 4.80
N LYS A 69 4.15 9.94 3.61
CA LYS A 69 4.07 10.67 2.34
C LYS A 69 2.66 10.74 1.77
N ILE A 70 1.73 9.90 2.25
CA ILE A 70 0.37 9.81 1.72
C ILE A 70 -0.26 11.20 1.71
N ASP A 71 -0.27 11.92 2.83
CA ASP A 71 -0.90 13.25 2.90
C ASP A 71 -0.07 14.36 2.26
N ALA A 72 1.26 14.22 2.24
CA ALA A 72 2.17 15.23 1.74
C ALA A 72 2.25 15.29 0.21
N CYS A 73 1.98 14.17 -0.48
CA CYS A 73 2.06 14.12 -1.93
C CYS A 73 0.91 14.91 -2.59
N ASP A 74 1.26 15.89 -3.43
CA ASP A 74 0.33 16.75 -4.17
C ASP A 74 0.70 16.78 -5.67
N CYS A 75 -0.21 16.33 -6.53
CA CYS A 75 -0.04 16.34 -7.99
C CYS A 75 0.24 17.73 -8.56
N ARG A 76 -0.20 18.81 -7.91
CA ARG A 76 0.08 20.18 -8.37
C ARG A 76 1.54 20.57 -8.22
N ALA A 77 2.27 19.90 -7.32
CA ALA A 77 3.66 20.17 -7.02
C ALA A 77 4.60 19.07 -7.51
N ILE A 78 4.10 17.97 -8.09
CA ILE A 78 4.90 16.78 -8.43
C ILE A 78 6.04 17.05 -9.42
N GLU A 79 5.95 18.13 -10.20
CA GLU A 79 7.01 18.55 -11.12
C GLU A 79 8.14 19.34 -10.43
N THR A 80 7.91 19.84 -9.21
CA THR A 80 8.96 20.51 -8.41
C THR A 80 9.80 19.51 -7.64
N GLU A 81 11.02 19.91 -7.26
CA GLU A 81 11.90 19.05 -6.49
C GLU A 81 11.33 18.73 -5.09
N GLU A 82 10.67 19.70 -4.46
CA GLU A 82 9.99 19.51 -3.18
C GLU A 82 8.82 18.53 -3.31
N GLY A 83 8.00 18.64 -4.36
CA GLY A 83 6.89 17.73 -4.58
C GLY A 83 7.35 16.31 -4.90
N LYS A 84 8.41 16.14 -5.70
CA LYS A 84 9.02 14.82 -5.92
C LYS A 84 9.48 14.18 -4.60
N LYS A 85 10.11 14.95 -3.71
CA LYS A 85 10.52 14.45 -2.39
C LYS A 85 9.31 14.09 -1.50
N ALA A 86 8.30 14.95 -1.49
CA ALA A 86 7.05 14.71 -0.76
C ALA A 86 6.35 13.42 -1.22
N CYS A 87 6.41 13.12 -2.52
CA CYS A 87 5.85 11.90 -3.10
C CYS A 87 6.80 10.69 -3.15
N GLY A 88 8.04 10.81 -2.66
CA GLY A 88 9.02 9.71 -2.66
C GLY A 88 9.68 9.41 -4.00
N LEU A 89 9.57 10.32 -4.97
CA LEU A 89 10.18 10.22 -6.30
C LEU A 89 11.61 10.78 -6.36
N ALA A 90 12.03 11.51 -5.33
CA ALA A 90 13.38 12.06 -5.18
C ALA A 90 13.87 11.94 -3.73
N ARG A 91 15.21 11.95 -3.55
CA ARG A 91 15.89 11.92 -2.25
C ARG A 91 16.27 13.32 -1.78
#